data_AF-A0A453NLZ9-F1
#
_entry.id   AF-A0A453NLZ9-F1
#
_cell.length_a   1.000
_cell.length_b   1.000
_cell.length_c   1.000
_cell.angle_alpha   90.00
_cell.angle_beta   90.00
_cell.angle_gamma   90.00
#
_symmetry.space_group_name_H-M   'P 1'
#
loop_
_entity.id
_entity.type
_entity.pdbx_description
1 polymer ?
#
loop_
_entity_poly.entity_id
_entity_poly.type
_entity_poly.pdbx_seq_one_letter_code
_entity_poly.pdbx_strand_id
1 'polypeptide(L)'
;MNRLFCSMICSDAKLDSHRFKDIIDQAIAEGEVKSTKVYAKWAKKISEIEPPTNPLERRVKKKKSQESDLILAISQRREQRKERFDSVLSSIMSKCDDNKAGSSEPTEEEFERARQRLEKKRTKGRK
;
A
#
# COMPACT_ATOMS: atom_id res chain seq x y z
N MET A 1 0.87 -22.53 16.64
CA MET A 1 1.44 -21.25 16.19
C MET A 1 0.78 -20.69 14.93
N ASN A 2 0.35 -21.48 13.92
CA ASN A 2 -0.26 -20.92 12.70
C ASN A 2 -1.46 -19.98 12.93
N ARG A 3 -2.39 -20.32 13.84
CA ARG A 3 -3.53 -19.45 14.16
C ARG A 3 -3.08 -18.09 14.70
N LEU A 4 -2.03 -18.06 15.52
CA LEU A 4 -1.45 -16.85 16.12
C LEU A 4 -0.79 -15.96 15.05
N PHE A 5 -0.12 -16.57 14.07
CA PHE A 5 0.39 -15.86 12.88
C PHE A 5 -0.75 -15.21 12.08
N CYS A 6 -1.84 -15.94 11.84
CA CYS A 6 -2.98 -15.42 11.08
C CYS A 6 -3.78 -14.34 11.82
N SER A 7 -4.00 -14.46 13.14
CA SER A 7 -4.97 -13.62 13.85
C SER A 7 -4.37 -12.51 14.71
N MET A 8 -3.15 -12.70 15.24
CA MET A 8 -2.53 -11.70 16.14
C MET A 8 -1.36 -10.99 15.47
N ILE A 9 -0.44 -11.76 14.87
CA ILE A 9 0.76 -11.21 14.23
C ILE A 9 0.42 -10.65 12.84
N CYS A 10 -0.66 -11.14 12.21
CA CYS A 10 -1.07 -10.79 10.86
C CYS A 10 0.05 -10.99 9.82
N SER A 11 0.85 -12.06 9.97
CA SER A 11 1.95 -12.42 9.06
C SER A 11 1.86 -13.88 8.61
N ASP A 12 2.59 -14.21 7.55
CA ASP A 12 2.72 -15.59 7.06
C ASP A 12 3.74 -16.36 7.91
N ALA A 13 3.27 -17.44 8.53
CA ALA A 13 4.12 -18.34 9.29
C ALA A 13 5.31 -18.87 8.46
N LYS A 14 5.15 -19.10 7.16
CA LYS A 14 6.25 -19.60 6.32
C LYS A 14 7.33 -18.56 6.03
N LEU A 15 7.02 -17.27 6.24
CA LEU A 15 7.93 -16.17 5.95
C LEU A 15 8.64 -15.72 7.23
N ASP A 16 7.88 -15.53 8.30
CA ASP A 16 8.38 -14.88 9.52
C ASP A 16 8.70 -15.85 10.67
N SER A 17 8.47 -17.16 10.53
CA SER A 17 8.73 -18.11 11.64
C SER A 17 10.16 -18.07 12.16
N HIS A 18 11.16 -17.93 11.28
CA HIS A 18 12.56 -17.85 11.72
C HIS A 18 12.84 -16.56 12.50
N ARG A 19 12.37 -15.40 12.00
CA ARG A 19 12.50 -14.12 12.72
C ARG A 19 11.89 -14.16 14.10
N PHE A 20 10.67 -14.70 14.23
CA PHE A 20 10.03 -14.78 15.54
C PHE A 20 10.68 -15.80 16.46
N LYS A 21 11.24 -16.89 15.91
CA LYS A 21 12.04 -17.82 16.69
C LYS A 21 13.25 -17.11 17.29
N ASP A 22 14.02 -16.36 16.49
CA ASP A 22 15.21 -15.67 16.98
C ASP A 22 14.89 -14.63 18.07
N ILE A 23 13.81 -13.86 17.89
CA ILE A 23 13.33 -12.88 18.88
C ILE A 23 12.96 -13.57 20.20
N ILE A 24 12.22 -14.68 20.13
CA ILE A 24 11.81 -15.40 21.34
C ILE A 24 13.00 -16.09 22.00
N ASP A 25 13.92 -16.67 21.22
CA ASP A 25 15.15 -17.27 21.73
C ASP A 25 16.03 -16.23 22.44
N GLN A 26 16.13 -15.01 21.89
CA GLN A 26 16.81 -13.89 22.54
C GLN A 26 16.14 -13.51 23.87
N ALA A 27 14.82 -13.33 23.89
CA ALA A 27 14.08 -13.00 25.12
C ALA A 27 14.18 -14.10 26.19
N ILE A 28 14.28 -15.37 25.78
CA ILE A 28 14.54 -16.49 26.70
C ILE A 28 15.97 -16.43 27.24
N ALA A 29 16.97 -16.11 26.39
CA ALA A 29 18.37 -15.99 26.79
C ALA A 29 18.60 -14.81 27.76
N GLU A 30 17.90 -13.70 27.55
CA GLU A 30 17.88 -12.54 28.44
C GLU A 30 17.10 -12.81 29.74
N GLY A 31 16.35 -13.92 29.80
CA GLY A 31 15.57 -14.33 30.97
C GLY A 31 14.25 -13.57 31.13
N GLU A 32 13.85 -12.76 30.15
CA GLU A 32 12.57 -12.03 30.15
C GLU A 32 11.40 -13.01 30.06
N VAL A 33 11.55 -14.10 29.30
CA VAL A 33 10.49 -15.08 29.06
C VAL A 33 10.95 -16.49 29.40
N LYS A 34 10.10 -17.27 30.09
CA LYS A 34 10.37 -18.69 30.38
C LYS A 34 10.10 -19.56 29.16
N SER A 35 11.02 -20.48 28.86
CA SER A 35 10.80 -21.46 27.79
C SER A 35 9.64 -22.40 28.14
N THR A 36 8.77 -22.65 27.15
CA THR A 36 7.62 -23.55 27.30
C THR A 36 7.76 -24.77 26.40
N LYS A 37 7.18 -25.91 26.80
CA LYS A 37 7.22 -27.16 26.01
C LYS A 37 6.60 -26.99 24.61
N VAL A 38 5.59 -26.12 24.49
CA VAL A 38 4.93 -25.82 23.21
C VAL A 38 5.87 -25.04 22.29
N TYR A 39 6.57 -24.04 22.83
CA TYR A 39 7.57 -23.28 22.10
C TYR A 39 8.73 -24.18 21.63
N ALA A 40 9.31 -24.98 22.52
CA ALA A 40 10.42 -25.88 22.18
C ALA A 40 10.08 -26.83 21.01
N LYS A 41 8.86 -27.40 21.02
CA LYS A 41 8.37 -28.24 19.90
C LYS A 41 8.21 -27.47 18.60
N TRP A 42 7.77 -26.21 18.67
CA TRP A 42 7.62 -25.37 17.49
C TRP A 42 8.99 -24.92 16.96
N ALA A 43 9.88 -24.44 17.83
CA ALA A 43 11.23 -24.00 17.48
C ALA A 43 12.03 -25.12 16.78
N LYS A 44 11.90 -26.38 17.25
CA LYS A 44 12.51 -27.53 16.59
C LYS A 44 12.00 -27.72 15.15
N LYS A 45 10.68 -27.62 14.94
CA LYS A 45 10.08 -27.70 13.59
C LYS A 45 10.52 -26.56 12.68
N ILE A 46 10.74 -25.37 13.22
CA ILE A 46 11.25 -24.23 12.44
C ILE A 46 12.71 -24.44 12.07
N SER A 47 13.54 -25.01 12.95
CA SER A 47 14.93 -25.34 12.61
C SER A 47 15.07 -26.37 11.48
N GLU A 48 14.08 -27.24 11.30
CA GLU A 48 14.04 -28.23 10.21
C GLU A 48 13.63 -27.61 8.86
N ILE A 49 13.01 -26.44 8.87
CA ILE A 49 12.61 -25.72 7.66
C ILE A 49 13.81 -24.86 7.21
N GLU A 50 14.14 -24.89 5.93
CA GLU A 50 15.17 -24.00 5.39
C GLU A 50 14.76 -22.53 5.60
N PRO A 51 15.64 -21.69 6.17
CA PRO A 51 15.37 -20.27 6.31
C PRO A 51 14.99 -19.69 4.96
N PRO A 52 13.89 -18.93 4.85
CA PRO A 52 13.55 -18.24 3.61
C PRO A 52 14.73 -17.39 3.18
N THR A 53 15.37 -17.76 2.06
CA THR A 53 16.49 -17.01 1.53
C THR A 53 16.07 -15.57 1.27
N ASN A 54 16.74 -14.68 2.00
CA ASN A 54 16.66 -13.23 1.97
C ASN A 54 15.25 -12.63 2.22
N PRO A 55 14.98 -12.10 3.43
CA PRO A 55 13.65 -11.56 3.79
C PRO A 55 13.24 -10.32 2.98
N LEU A 56 14.18 -9.68 2.29
CA LEU A 56 13.93 -8.53 1.41
C LEU A 56 13.74 -8.92 -0.06
N GLU A 57 14.11 -10.15 -0.44
CA GLU A 57 13.86 -10.63 -1.79
C GLU A 57 12.40 -11.08 -1.89
N ARG A 58 11.60 -10.23 -2.50
CA ARG A 58 10.24 -10.57 -2.93
C ARG A 58 10.33 -11.86 -3.74
N ARG A 59 9.74 -12.95 -3.25
CA ARG A 59 9.67 -14.24 -3.98
C ARG A 59 9.12 -14.00 -5.38
N VAL A 60 10.00 -13.89 -6.37
CA VAL A 60 9.59 -13.79 -7.78
C VAL A 60 9.07 -15.18 -8.15
N LYS A 61 7.76 -15.28 -8.38
CA LYS A 61 7.19 -16.51 -8.96
C LYS A 61 7.83 -16.70 -10.33
N LYS A 62 8.71 -17.70 -10.48
CA LYS A 62 9.27 -18.08 -11.78
C LYS A 62 8.13 -18.46 -12.74
N LYS A 63 7.81 -17.58 -13.68
CA LYS A 63 7.20 -17.91 -14.98
C LYS A 63 7.90 -17.10 -16.07
N LYS A 64 9.06 -17.60 -16.51
CA LYS A 64 9.97 -16.96 -17.48
C LYS A 64 9.40 -16.66 -18.87
N SER A 65 8.16 -17.05 -19.19
CA SER A 65 7.53 -16.77 -20.50
C SER A 65 6.39 -15.74 -20.47
N GLN A 66 5.76 -15.49 -19.31
CA GLN A 66 4.63 -14.55 -19.19
C GLN A 66 5.06 -13.16 -18.70
N GLU A 67 6.30 -13.00 -18.26
CA GLU A 67 6.78 -11.77 -17.63
C GLU A 67 7.07 -10.67 -18.66
N SER A 68 7.64 -11.02 -19.81
CA SER A 68 7.79 -10.10 -20.95
C SER A 68 6.44 -9.63 -21.48
N ASP A 69 5.49 -10.56 -21.62
CA ASP A 69 4.12 -10.29 -22.06
C ASP A 69 3.36 -9.38 -21.06
N LEU A 70 3.51 -9.63 -19.76
CA LEU A 70 2.92 -8.79 -18.72
C LEU A 70 3.54 -7.38 -18.67
N ILE A 71 4.87 -7.27 -18.85
CA ILE A 71 5.56 -5.97 -18.91
C ILE A 71 5.07 -5.17 -20.12
N LEU A 72 4.94 -5.81 -21.28
CA LEU A 72 4.38 -5.20 -22.49
C LEU A 72 2.93 -4.74 -22.26
N ALA A 73 2.08 -5.58 -21.67
CA ALA A 73 0.69 -5.24 -21.34
C ALA A 73 0.58 -4.08 -20.33
N ILE A 74 1.47 -4.00 -19.34
CA ILE A 74 1.54 -2.90 -18.38
C ILE A 74 2.00 -1.60 -19.07
N SER A 75 3.00 -1.67 -19.94
CA SER A 75 3.49 -0.52 -20.71
C SER A 75 2.38 0.04 -21.59
N GLN A 76 1.69 -0.81 -22.35
CA GLN A 76 0.57 -0.44 -23.20
C GLN A 76 -0.56 0.21 -22.39
N ARG A 77 -0.93 -0.33 -21.22
CA ARG A 77 -1.93 0.30 -20.33
C ARG A 77 -1.48 1.63 -19.75
N ARG A 78 -0.19 1.85 -19.56
CA ARG A 78 0.34 3.14 -19.07
C ARG A 78 0.23 4.20 -20.16
N GLU A 79 0.58 3.85 -21.39
CA GLU A 79 0.51 4.74 -22.54
C GLU A 79 -0.94 5.14 -22.86
N GLN A 80 -1.86 4.17 -22.92
CA GLN A 80 -3.30 4.44 -23.11
C GLN A 80 -3.89 5.35 -22.02
N ARG A 81 -3.44 5.20 -20.77
CA ARG A 81 -3.89 6.08 -19.67
C ARG A 81 -3.26 7.47 -19.78
N LYS A 82 -2.02 7.57 -20.25
CA LYS A 82 -1.33 8.83 -20.46
C LYS A 82 -2.05 9.69 -21.50
N GLU A 83 -2.41 9.12 -22.66
CA GLU A 83 -3.17 9.86 -23.68
C GLU A 83 -4.51 10.40 -23.16
N ARG A 84 -5.27 9.57 -22.42
CA ARG A 84 -6.52 10.00 -21.78
C ARG A 84 -6.30 11.09 -20.74
N PHE A 85 -5.22 10.99 -19.95
CA PHE A 85 -4.90 11.97 -18.93
C PHE A 85 -4.44 13.29 -19.53
N ASP A 86 -3.58 13.26 -20.55
CA ASP A 86 -3.07 14.44 -21.26
C ASP A 86 -4.23 15.19 -21.95
N SER A 87 -5.22 14.48 -22.49
CA SER A 87 -6.45 15.08 -23.04
C SER A 87 -7.27 15.81 -21.96
N VAL A 88 -7.48 15.19 -20.80
CA VAL A 88 -8.21 15.84 -19.68
C VAL A 88 -7.44 17.04 -19.15
N LEU A 89 -6.12 16.90 -18.97
CA LEU A 89 -5.26 17.99 -18.50
C LEU A 89 -5.28 19.16 -19.48
N SER A 90 -5.17 18.88 -20.79
CA SER A 90 -5.26 19.90 -21.85
C SER A 90 -6.62 20.59 -21.87
N SER A 91 -7.73 19.85 -21.64
CA SER A 91 -9.06 20.45 -21.55
C SER A 91 -9.22 21.37 -20.33
N ILE A 92 -8.63 21.00 -19.19
CA ILE A 92 -8.60 21.85 -17.99
C ILE A 92 -7.74 23.08 -18.23
N MET A 93 -6.53 22.90 -18.78
CA MET A 93 -5.61 24.01 -19.09
C MET A 93 -6.23 24.98 -20.10
N SER A 94 -6.85 24.50 -21.17
CA SER A 94 -7.61 25.34 -22.11
C SER A 94 -8.68 26.15 -21.40
N LYS A 95 -9.49 25.52 -20.53
CA LYS A 95 -10.50 26.24 -19.75
C LYS A 95 -9.91 27.27 -18.80
N CYS A 96 -8.71 27.04 -18.26
CA CYS A 96 -8.02 28.00 -17.41
C CYS A 96 -7.37 29.13 -18.21
N ASP A 97 -6.81 28.85 -19.38
CA ASP A 97 -6.17 29.83 -20.27
C ASP A 97 -7.18 30.66 -21.08
N ASP A 98 -8.34 30.11 -21.43
CA ASP A 98 -9.48 30.89 -21.97
C ASP A 98 -9.98 31.93 -20.95
N ASN A 99 -9.76 31.68 -19.65
CA ASN A 99 -10.00 32.65 -18.57
C ASN A 99 -8.80 33.58 -18.32
N LYS A 100 -7.69 33.46 -19.06
CA LYS A 100 -6.48 34.28 -18.90
C LYS A 100 -6.51 35.60 -19.67
N ALA A 101 -7.54 35.84 -20.47
CA ALA A 101 -7.84 37.19 -20.95
C ALA A 101 -8.60 38.05 -19.90
N GLY A 102 -8.90 37.49 -18.72
CA GLY A 102 -9.62 38.18 -17.64
C GLY A 102 -9.04 37.89 -16.26
N SER A 103 -7.71 37.84 -16.11
CA SER A 103 -7.02 37.61 -14.83
C SER A 103 -7.12 38.81 -13.87
N SER A 104 -8.33 39.23 -13.54
CA SER A 104 -8.59 39.82 -12.23
C SER A 104 -8.75 38.66 -11.26
N GLU A 105 -8.16 38.76 -10.08
CA GLU A 105 -8.57 37.94 -8.95
C GLU A 105 -10.10 38.02 -8.83
N PRO A 106 -10.79 36.90 -8.50
CA PRO A 106 -12.23 36.94 -8.24
C PRO A 106 -12.51 38.05 -7.25
N THR A 107 -13.49 38.91 -7.55
CA THR A 107 -13.82 40.02 -6.64
C THR A 107 -14.28 39.43 -5.30
N GLU A 108 -13.97 40.06 -4.16
CA GLU A 108 -14.31 39.55 -2.82
C GLU A 108 -15.79 39.13 -2.73
N GLU A 109 -16.69 39.87 -3.37
CA GLU A 109 -18.13 39.57 -3.41
C GLU A 109 -18.44 38.23 -4.12
N GLU A 110 -17.73 37.90 -5.20
CA GLU A 110 -17.89 36.63 -5.91
C GLU A 110 -17.38 35.46 -5.04
N PHE A 111 -16.31 35.70 -4.30
CA PHE A 111 -15.72 34.73 -3.38
C PHE A 111 -16.66 34.43 -2.20
N GLU A 112 -17.26 35.47 -1.62
CA GLU A 112 -18.28 35.31 -0.57
C GLU A 112 -19.50 34.54 -1.07
N ARG A 113 -20.02 34.84 -2.27
CA ARG A 113 -21.12 34.06 -2.86
C ARG A 113 -20.75 32.59 -3.05
N ALA A 114 -19.51 32.29 -3.44
CA ALA A 114 -19.02 30.92 -3.57
C ALA A 114 -18.94 30.20 -2.22
N ARG A 115 -18.47 30.88 -1.16
CA ARG A 115 -18.47 30.35 0.22
C ARG A 115 -19.88 30.05 0.70
N GLN A 116 -20.83 30.97 0.51
CA GLN A 116 -22.23 30.75 0.89
C GLN A 116 -22.87 29.57 0.16
N ARG A 117 -22.54 29.35 -1.12
CA ARG A 117 -23.01 28.17 -1.89
C ARG A 117 -22.47 26.86 -1.31
N LEU A 118 -21.20 26.83 -0.90
CA LEU A 118 -20.61 25.65 -0.27
C LEU A 118 -21.23 25.37 1.11
N GLU A 119 -21.44 26.38 1.93
CA GLU A 119 -22.08 26.22 3.24
C GLU A 119 -23.53 25.73 3.12
N LYS A 120 -24.31 26.29 2.20
CA LYS A 120 -25.67 25.82 1.89
C LYS A 120 -25.71 24.35 1.45
N LYS A 121 -24.69 23.87 0.72
CA LYS A 121 -24.57 22.45 0.35
C LYS A 121 -24.20 21.57 1.54
N ARG A 122 -23.27 22.02 2.40
CA ARG A 122 -22.84 21.28 3.60
C ARG A 122 -23.97 21.13 4.61
N THR A 123 -24.81 22.14 4.77
CA THR A 123 -25.98 22.08 5.66
C THR A 123 -27.10 21.21 5.08
N LYS A 124 -27.29 21.19 3.75
CA LYS A 124 -28.28 20.35 3.08
C LYS A 124 -27.91 18.87 3.05
N GLY A 125 -26.63 18.51 3.01
CA GLY A 125 -26.15 17.12 3.06
C GLY A 125 -26.01 16.52 4.46
N ARG A 126 -26.36 17.28 5.51
CA ARG A 126 -26.25 16.88 6.92
C ARG A 126 -27.62 16.61 7.57
N LYS A 127 -28.64 16.35 6.75
CA LYS A 127 -29.96 15.86 7.14
C LYS A 127 -30.16 14.44 6.61
#